data_AF-A0A0R3T4W8-F1
#
_entry.id   AF-A0A0R3T4W8-F1
#
_cell.length_a   1.000
_cell.length_b   1.000
_cell.length_c   1.000
_cell.angle_alpha   90.00
_cell.angle_beta   90.00
_cell.angle_gamma   90.00
#
_symmetry.space_group_name_H-M   'P 1'
#
loop_
_entity.id
_entity.type
_entity.pdbx_description
1 polymer ?
#
loop_
_entity_poly.entity_id
_entity_poly.type
_entity_poly.pdbx_seq_one_letter_code
_entity_poly.pdbx_strand_id
1 'polypeptide(L)'
;MCAEVDPLTAFLALIPFADRKRATVTILKVRKYLNEQIENTASFSRPATLIRNLKPIFTHLPITLRRSLKEKLFTALEQSLESSEALAVFTILLSIIETYSIRNSDRCDLEKDDIFNSLSSLIPILNNISQSILSRNTNLLSCRAWVVAMLVYTYRECLIWYSRQDCLDLTKEGLDEVVPIESVFYDSPSVPKILRIALDCQRTNKPPPSTDFNYSFYDLLLLSAFSDHASNFIFENTASNFPENRFDESCNSLKLPVSVKVHSKCQSLLTLQEVQKSIESKDLMKIRGNLELIERYILDNVPLQGDFKQICKEMIKSALVIMDTMMRRMEEIEVPNDLFSLYTGLLCGFLRVWIHCLERRLVLQEIPQSYLYLCCFMNIRYQDMILKDFVQSICVVSNFLTTYGRIFKAHILASPHWFLQMLKDSLTAIFDRLSSGKLFSAFCLQSMLVIYKCNFLTATDEEELTTLEYAICPCIASISRTWASLHAEEPDTRPELSRSIQG
;
A
#
# COMPACT_ATOMS: atom_id res chain seq x y z
N MET A 1 45.97 -10.68 -4.84
CA MET A 1 45.01 -10.35 -3.78
C MET A 1 44.02 -9.35 -4.35
N CYS A 2 42.85 -9.82 -4.79
CA CYS A 2 41.78 -8.92 -5.22
C CYS A 2 41.22 -8.25 -3.97
N ALA A 3 41.28 -6.92 -3.89
CA ALA A 3 40.67 -6.17 -2.80
C ALA A 3 39.19 -6.56 -2.69
N GLU A 4 38.73 -6.88 -1.48
CA GLU A 4 37.31 -7.11 -1.22
C GLU A 4 36.52 -5.91 -1.76
N VAL A 5 35.52 -6.20 -2.60
CA VAL A 5 34.67 -5.17 -3.20
C VAL A 5 34.02 -4.40 -2.05
N ASP A 6 34.19 -3.08 -2.04
CA ASP A 6 33.54 -2.19 -1.06
C ASP A 6 32.07 -2.60 -0.88
N PRO A 7 31.61 -2.91 0.36
CA PRO A 7 30.29 -3.47 0.59
C PRO A 7 29.17 -2.58 0.07
N LEU A 8 29.40 -1.26 0.08
CA LEU A 8 28.48 -0.28 -0.49
C LEU A 8 28.41 -0.38 -2.02
N THR A 9 29.52 -0.67 -2.69
CA THR A 9 29.56 -0.85 -4.16
C THR A 9 28.75 -2.07 -4.59
N ALA A 10 28.83 -3.18 -3.87
CA ALA A 10 28.02 -4.37 -4.14
C ALA A 10 26.52 -4.11 -3.93
N PHE A 11 26.14 -3.35 -2.89
CA PHE A 11 24.77 -2.90 -2.66
C PHE A 11 24.25 -1.98 -3.79
N LEU A 12 25.03 -0.96 -4.16
CA LEU A 12 24.66 0.01 -5.20
C LEU A 12 24.50 -0.63 -6.58
N ALA A 13 25.22 -1.72 -6.87
CA ALA A 13 25.07 -2.49 -8.10
C ALA A 13 23.66 -3.11 -8.26
N LEU A 14 22.97 -3.40 -7.16
CA LEU A 14 21.62 -3.97 -7.18
C LEU A 14 20.52 -2.91 -7.33
N ILE A 15 20.82 -1.63 -7.06
CA ILE A 15 19.85 -0.54 -7.23
C ILE A 15 19.54 -0.36 -8.72
N PRO A 16 18.26 -0.13 -9.10
CA PRO A 16 17.87 0.20 -10.47
C PRO A 16 18.78 1.25 -11.10
N PHE A 17 19.16 1.02 -12.37
CA PHE A 17 20.17 1.83 -13.05
C PHE A 17 19.83 3.33 -13.04
N ALA A 18 18.55 3.67 -13.26
CA ALA A 18 18.04 5.05 -13.24
C ALA A 18 18.28 5.76 -11.90
N ASP A 19 18.18 5.03 -10.79
CA ASP A 19 18.29 5.59 -9.44
C ASP A 19 19.70 5.47 -8.84
N ARG A 20 20.57 4.63 -9.41
CA ARG A 20 21.89 4.31 -8.85
C ARG A 20 22.74 5.56 -8.57
N LYS A 21 22.81 6.51 -9.52
CA LYS A 21 23.58 7.75 -9.34
C LYS A 21 23.00 8.60 -8.22
N ARG A 22 21.67 8.74 -8.16
CA ARG A 22 20.96 9.49 -7.13
C ARG A 22 21.16 8.86 -5.74
N ALA A 23 21.00 7.55 -5.64
CA ALA A 23 21.21 6.79 -4.42
C ALA A 23 22.64 6.95 -3.92
N THR A 24 23.64 6.72 -4.79
CA THR A 24 25.06 6.84 -4.45
C THR A 24 25.40 8.21 -3.88
N VAL A 25 25.03 9.29 -4.58
CA VAL A 25 25.31 10.67 -4.14
C VAL A 25 24.63 10.98 -2.81
N THR A 26 23.40 10.51 -2.63
CA THR A 26 22.62 10.78 -1.42
C THR A 26 23.18 10.02 -0.22
N ILE A 27 23.53 8.73 -0.38
CA ILE A 27 24.14 7.90 0.66
C ILE A 27 25.49 8.47 1.11
N LEU A 28 26.35 8.87 0.15
CA LEU A 28 27.64 9.49 0.49
C LEU A 28 27.47 10.81 1.23
N LYS A 29 26.43 11.60 0.91
CA LYS A 29 26.10 12.81 1.68
C LYS A 29 25.60 12.47 3.08
N VAL A 30 24.72 11.49 3.23
CA VAL A 30 24.23 11.00 4.54
C VAL A 30 25.41 10.60 5.42
N ARG A 31 26.34 9.79 4.89
CA ARG A 31 27.56 9.37 5.59
C ARG A 31 28.40 10.55 6.07
N LYS A 32 28.52 11.62 5.28
CA LYS A 32 29.29 12.83 5.65
C LYS A 32 28.66 13.64 6.79
N TYR A 33 27.37 13.49 7.05
CA TYR A 33 26.69 14.17 8.16
C TYR A 33 26.64 13.34 9.44
N LEU A 34 26.97 12.05 9.37
CA LEU A 34 27.07 11.21 10.54
C LEU A 34 28.43 11.45 11.20
N ASN A 35 28.38 11.67 12.50
CA ASN A 35 29.55 11.73 13.35
C ASN A 35 29.69 10.38 14.09
N GLU A 36 30.90 10.04 14.53
CA GLU A 36 31.10 8.85 15.35
C GLU A 36 30.23 8.91 16.63
N GLN A 37 30.03 10.13 17.16
CA GLN A 37 29.19 10.43 18.31
C GLN A 37 27.96 11.26 17.92
N ILE A 38 26.82 10.98 18.55
CA ILE A 38 25.57 11.71 18.34
C ILE A 38 25.65 13.03 19.13
N GLU A 39 25.49 14.15 18.45
CA GLU A 39 25.55 15.49 19.05
C GLU A 39 24.19 15.91 19.64
N ASN A 40 24.19 16.60 20.78
CA ASN A 40 22.93 17.05 21.39
C ASN A 40 22.26 18.23 20.67
N THR A 41 23.00 18.99 19.84
CA THR A 41 22.53 20.26 19.26
C THR A 41 22.69 20.34 17.74
N ALA A 42 23.05 19.25 17.05
CA ALA A 42 23.22 19.29 15.60
C ALA A 42 21.89 19.53 14.86
N SER A 43 21.99 20.20 13.70
CA SER A 43 20.84 20.51 12.85
C SER A 43 20.35 19.29 12.07
N PHE A 44 19.03 19.06 12.07
CA PHE A 44 18.38 17.97 11.34
C PHE A 44 17.93 18.31 9.92
N SER A 45 17.88 19.60 9.56
CA SER A 45 17.26 20.08 8.32
C SER A 45 17.83 19.41 7.06
N ARG A 46 19.16 19.27 7.00
CA ARG A 46 19.87 18.72 5.85
C ARG A 46 19.84 17.18 5.83
N PRO A 47 20.10 16.46 6.93
CA PRO A 47 19.83 15.02 7.02
C PRO A 47 18.40 14.63 6.64
N ALA A 48 17.39 15.38 7.10
CA ALA A 48 15.99 15.12 6.81
C ALA A 48 15.68 15.16 5.31
N THR A 49 16.24 16.15 4.62
CA THR A 49 16.09 16.27 3.17
C THR A 49 16.73 15.08 2.43
N LEU A 50 17.87 14.59 2.91
CA LEU A 50 18.56 13.45 2.30
C LEU A 50 17.82 12.14 2.53
N ILE A 51 17.34 11.89 3.75
CA ILE A 51 16.53 10.71 4.07
C ILE A 51 15.23 10.71 3.24
N ARG A 52 14.55 11.85 3.15
CA ARG A 52 13.36 12.01 2.30
C ARG A 52 13.65 11.73 0.83
N ASN A 53 14.85 12.03 0.35
CA ASN A 53 15.27 11.73 -1.02
C ASN A 53 15.60 10.25 -1.28
N LEU A 54 15.95 9.49 -0.24
CA LEU A 54 16.24 8.06 -0.35
C LEU A 54 14.96 7.22 -0.40
N LYS A 55 13.94 7.56 0.41
CA LYS A 55 12.72 6.75 0.54
C LYS A 55 12.07 6.34 -0.78
N PRO A 56 11.84 7.25 -1.76
CA PRO A 56 11.17 6.89 -3.02
C PRO A 56 11.88 5.81 -3.83
N ILE A 57 13.21 5.70 -3.69
CA ILE A 57 14.03 4.72 -4.39
C ILE A 57 13.70 3.30 -3.91
N PHE A 58 13.36 3.15 -2.63
CA PHE A 58 13.13 1.84 -2.00
C PHE A 58 11.65 1.48 -1.86
N THR A 59 10.72 2.41 -2.16
CA THR A 59 9.28 2.23 -1.92
C THR A 59 8.67 1.07 -2.71
N HIS A 60 9.08 0.89 -3.97
CA HIS A 60 8.44 -0.05 -4.90
C HIS A 60 9.31 -1.26 -5.25
N LEU A 61 10.24 -1.63 -4.36
CA LEU A 61 11.15 -2.73 -4.65
C LEU A 61 10.45 -4.09 -4.49
N PRO A 62 10.54 -4.99 -5.49
CA PRO A 62 9.99 -6.33 -5.38
C PRO A 62 10.70 -7.13 -4.28
N ILE A 63 10.00 -8.09 -3.68
CA ILE A 63 10.51 -8.90 -2.55
C ILE A 63 11.84 -9.60 -2.88
N THR A 64 12.01 -10.08 -4.12
CA THR A 64 13.24 -10.72 -4.60
C THR A 64 14.43 -9.77 -4.57
N LEU A 65 14.26 -8.54 -5.06
CA LEU A 65 15.30 -7.52 -5.03
C LEU A 65 15.58 -7.05 -3.60
N ARG A 66 14.53 -6.92 -2.76
CA ARG A 66 14.71 -6.60 -1.34
C ARG A 66 15.54 -7.66 -0.62
N ARG A 67 15.28 -8.95 -0.85
CA ARG A 67 16.10 -10.06 -0.32
C ARG A 67 17.58 -9.90 -0.68
N SER A 68 17.89 -9.72 -1.97
CA SER A 68 19.27 -9.54 -2.42
C SER A 68 19.93 -8.29 -1.83
N LEU A 69 19.20 -7.18 -1.73
CA LEU A 69 19.71 -5.94 -1.11
C LEU A 69 20.00 -6.15 0.39
N LYS A 70 19.12 -6.85 1.11
CA LYS A 70 19.29 -7.15 2.53
C LYS A 70 20.47 -8.05 2.80
N GLU A 71 20.67 -9.09 2.00
CA GLU A 71 21.86 -9.94 2.09
C GLU A 71 23.14 -9.11 1.97
N LYS A 72 23.20 -8.16 1.03
CA LYS A 72 24.36 -7.25 0.93
C LYS A 72 24.50 -6.32 2.12
N LEU A 73 23.41 -5.83 2.69
CA LEU A 73 23.44 -5.01 3.91
C LEU A 73 23.88 -5.81 5.14
N PHE A 74 23.46 -7.06 5.28
CA PHE A 74 23.89 -7.95 6.36
C PHE A 74 25.40 -8.21 6.30
N THR A 75 25.92 -8.58 5.13
CA THR A 75 27.38 -8.72 4.93
C THR A 75 28.11 -7.41 5.23
N ALA A 76 27.56 -6.27 4.80
CA ALA A 76 28.17 -4.97 5.05
C ALA A 76 28.18 -4.59 6.55
N LEU A 77 27.13 -4.92 7.30
CA LEU A 77 27.05 -4.71 8.75
C LEU A 77 28.12 -5.54 9.49
N GLU A 78 28.29 -6.82 9.12
CA GLU A 78 29.32 -7.69 9.70
C GLU A 78 30.75 -7.20 9.42
N GLN A 79 30.99 -6.68 8.21
CA GLN A 79 32.31 -6.17 7.82
C GLN A 79 32.63 -4.79 8.40
N SER A 80 31.63 -4.06 8.90
CA SER A 80 31.78 -2.67 9.32
C SER A 80 31.75 -2.44 10.83
N LEU A 81 31.98 -3.49 11.64
CA LEU A 81 31.93 -3.40 13.12
C LEU A 81 32.82 -2.29 13.70
N GLU A 82 33.88 -1.91 12.99
CA GLU A 82 34.81 -0.88 13.44
C GLU A 82 34.31 0.56 13.28
N SER A 83 33.51 0.87 12.25
CA SER A 83 33.02 2.23 11.97
C SER A 83 31.56 2.39 12.37
N SER A 84 31.30 3.25 13.36
CA SER A 84 29.94 3.52 13.83
C SER A 84 29.09 4.24 12.78
N GLU A 85 29.70 5.08 11.94
CA GLU A 85 29.02 5.80 10.86
C GLU A 85 28.61 4.84 9.74
N ALA A 86 29.48 3.89 9.38
CA ALA A 86 29.15 2.88 8.38
C ALA A 86 27.99 1.99 8.86
N LEU A 87 28.04 1.52 10.11
CA LEU A 87 26.92 0.78 10.71
C LEU A 87 25.63 1.58 10.70
N ALA A 88 25.68 2.87 11.05
CA ALA A 88 24.52 3.76 11.02
C ALA A 88 23.94 3.92 9.60
N VAL A 89 24.79 4.12 8.58
CA VAL A 89 24.33 4.21 7.19
C VAL A 89 23.62 2.92 6.75
N PHE A 90 24.23 1.76 6.99
CA PHE A 90 23.63 0.49 6.60
C PHE A 90 22.34 0.19 7.37
N THR A 91 22.28 0.60 8.64
CA THR A 91 21.05 0.50 9.45
C THR A 91 19.96 1.43 8.92
N ILE A 92 20.25 2.69 8.59
CA ILE A 92 19.29 3.61 7.97
C ILE A 92 18.74 3.01 6.67
N LEU A 93 19.61 2.47 5.82
CA LEU A 93 19.20 1.84 4.55
C LEU A 93 18.32 0.61 4.78
N LEU A 94 18.69 -0.26 5.70
CA LEU A 94 17.91 -1.44 6.06
C LEU A 94 16.55 -1.06 6.63
N SER A 95 16.52 -0.10 7.56
CA SER A 95 15.31 0.42 8.18
C SER A 95 14.37 1.05 7.14
N ILE A 96 14.89 1.83 6.17
CA ILE A 96 14.10 2.35 5.05
C ILE A 96 13.57 1.18 4.20
N ILE A 97 14.40 0.21 3.83
CA ILE A 97 13.96 -0.94 3.02
C ILE A 97 12.83 -1.71 3.73
N GLU A 98 12.95 -1.95 5.03
CA GLU A 98 11.96 -2.77 5.74
C GLU A 98 10.66 -2.03 6.08
N THR A 99 10.73 -0.74 6.35
CA THR A 99 9.56 0.04 6.81
C THR A 99 8.90 0.89 5.72
N TYR A 100 9.66 1.33 4.70
CA TYR A 100 9.16 2.14 3.57
C TYR A 100 8.88 1.34 2.31
N SER A 101 9.37 0.10 2.19
CA SER A 101 8.89 -0.75 1.11
C SER A 101 7.41 -1.03 1.27
N ILE A 102 6.68 -0.98 0.15
CA ILE A 102 5.29 -1.44 0.14
C ILE A 102 5.34 -2.96 0.35
N ARG A 103 5.10 -3.38 1.59
CA ARG A 103 4.86 -4.77 1.93
C ARG A 103 3.66 -5.25 1.15
N ASN A 104 3.83 -6.36 0.47
CA ASN A 104 2.81 -6.96 -0.37
C ASN A 104 1.65 -7.48 0.49
N SER A 105 0.55 -6.72 0.54
CA SER A 105 -0.65 -7.10 1.29
C SER A 105 -1.33 -8.37 0.76
N ASP A 106 -1.08 -8.76 -0.50
CA ASP A 106 -1.66 -9.95 -1.14
C ASP A 106 -0.90 -11.23 -0.82
N ARG A 107 0.38 -11.14 -0.45
CA ARG A 107 1.19 -12.28 0.01
C ARG A 107 1.94 -11.95 1.29
N CYS A 108 1.18 -11.58 2.33
CA CYS A 108 1.75 -11.34 3.64
C CYS A 108 2.38 -12.59 4.26
N ASP A 109 2.01 -13.79 3.81
CA ASP A 109 2.73 -15.04 4.08
C ASP A 109 4.19 -14.94 3.60
N LEU A 110 4.43 -14.57 2.34
CA LEU A 110 5.79 -14.44 1.80
C LEU A 110 6.58 -13.31 2.44
N GLU A 111 5.91 -12.20 2.75
CA GLU A 111 6.50 -11.07 3.48
C GLU A 111 6.85 -11.45 4.92
N LYS A 112 5.98 -12.21 5.59
CA LYS A 112 6.21 -12.73 6.93
C LYS A 112 7.42 -13.65 6.93
N ASP A 113 7.44 -14.64 6.05
CA ASP A 113 8.55 -15.59 5.91
C ASP A 113 9.87 -14.87 5.61
N ASP A 114 9.82 -13.84 4.75
CA ASP A 114 10.98 -13.00 4.46
C ASP A 114 11.55 -12.31 5.71
N ILE A 115 10.68 -11.81 6.59
CA ILE A 115 11.09 -11.18 7.85
C ILE A 115 11.64 -12.21 8.84
N PHE A 116 11.03 -13.38 8.99
CA PHE A 116 11.57 -14.44 9.86
C PHE A 116 12.92 -14.97 9.35
N ASN A 117 13.07 -15.15 8.05
CA ASN A 117 14.35 -15.50 7.44
C ASN A 117 15.39 -14.41 7.69
N SER A 118 15.00 -13.14 7.56
CA SER A 118 15.89 -12.00 7.84
C SER A 118 16.30 -11.96 9.31
N LEU A 119 15.38 -12.23 10.23
CA LEU A 119 15.66 -12.30 11.67
C LEU A 119 16.68 -13.38 12.00
N SER A 120 16.57 -14.57 11.38
CA SER A 120 17.54 -15.65 11.58
C SER A 120 18.97 -15.25 11.22
N SER A 121 19.13 -14.40 10.21
CA SER A 121 20.43 -13.86 9.79
C SER A 121 20.87 -12.65 10.63
N LEU A 122 19.91 -11.83 11.07
CA LEU A 122 20.18 -10.61 11.84
C LEU A 122 20.59 -10.88 13.29
N ILE A 123 20.00 -11.88 13.96
CA ILE A 123 20.27 -12.16 15.38
C ILE A 123 21.77 -12.40 15.65
N PRO A 124 22.50 -13.23 14.87
CA PRO A 124 23.94 -13.37 15.01
C PRO A 124 24.70 -12.04 14.83
N ILE A 125 24.29 -11.22 13.85
CA ILE A 125 24.91 -9.92 13.57
C ILE A 125 24.70 -8.95 14.74
N LEU A 126 23.49 -8.90 15.27
CA LEU A 126 23.16 -8.11 16.45
C LEU A 126 24.01 -8.51 17.64
N ASN A 127 24.16 -9.82 17.89
CA ASN A 127 25.00 -10.33 18.98
C ASN A 127 26.47 -9.90 18.80
N ASN A 128 27.00 -9.98 17.58
CA ASN A 128 28.38 -9.56 17.29
C ASN A 128 28.58 -8.04 17.48
N ILE A 129 27.63 -7.22 17.02
CA ILE A 129 27.65 -5.76 17.23
C ILE A 129 27.59 -5.45 18.73
N SER A 130 26.66 -6.08 19.45
CA SER A 130 26.49 -5.93 20.89
C SER A 130 27.75 -6.29 21.67
N GLN A 131 28.37 -7.43 21.39
CA GLN A 131 29.64 -7.83 22.01
C GLN A 131 30.77 -6.86 21.70
N SER A 132 30.84 -6.35 20.47
CA SER A 132 31.82 -5.32 20.10
C SER A 132 31.63 -4.03 20.90
N ILE A 133 30.38 -3.60 21.13
CA ILE A 133 30.08 -2.41 21.93
C ILE A 133 30.49 -2.63 23.40
N LEU A 134 30.11 -3.77 23.98
CA LEU A 134 30.45 -4.11 25.37
C LEU A 134 31.97 -4.17 25.57
N SER A 135 32.72 -4.71 24.60
CA SER A 135 34.19 -4.78 24.69
C SER A 135 34.86 -3.40 24.69
N ARG A 136 34.22 -2.37 24.13
CA ARG A 136 34.78 -1.02 24.00
C ARG A 136 34.55 -0.14 25.22
N ASN A 137 33.58 -0.45 26.10
CA ASN A 137 33.33 0.23 27.39
C ASN A 137 33.34 1.78 27.31
N THR A 138 32.67 2.37 26.31
CA THR A 138 32.62 3.84 26.15
C THR A 138 31.31 4.42 26.67
N ASN A 139 31.38 5.44 27.54
CA ASN A 139 30.21 6.21 28.02
C ASN A 139 29.74 7.31 27.04
N LEU A 140 30.30 7.35 25.83
CA LEU A 140 30.04 8.39 24.83
C LEU A 140 28.82 8.02 23.98
N LEU A 141 27.94 9.00 23.73
CA LEU A 141 26.76 8.86 22.86
C LEU A 141 27.21 8.43 21.47
N SER A 142 27.14 7.14 21.14
CA SER A 142 27.65 6.62 19.87
C SER A 142 26.54 6.10 18.97
N CYS A 143 26.78 6.20 17.66
CA CYS A 143 25.91 5.57 16.67
C CYS A 143 25.79 4.04 16.85
N ARG A 144 26.70 3.38 17.58
CA ARG A 144 26.69 1.92 17.75
C ARG A 144 25.51 1.44 18.60
N ALA A 145 25.22 2.09 19.73
CA ALA A 145 24.05 1.75 20.55
C ALA A 145 22.74 2.09 19.82
N TRP A 146 22.73 3.21 19.08
CA TRP A 146 21.62 3.57 18.21
C TRP A 146 21.35 2.50 17.14
N VAL A 147 22.40 1.94 16.51
CA VAL A 147 22.27 0.87 15.51
C VAL A 147 21.54 -0.35 16.09
N VAL A 148 21.96 -0.85 17.25
CA VAL A 148 21.32 -2.00 17.91
C VAL A 148 19.86 -1.70 18.19
N ALA A 149 19.57 -0.57 18.84
CA ALA A 149 18.21 -0.19 19.22
C ALA A 149 17.31 0.06 17.99
N MET A 150 17.85 0.65 16.91
CA MET A 150 17.10 0.94 15.69
C MET A 150 16.82 -0.33 14.87
N LEU A 151 17.75 -1.28 14.82
CA LEU A 151 17.54 -2.60 14.21
C LEU A 151 16.45 -3.38 14.95
N VAL A 152 16.53 -3.43 16.28
CA VAL A 152 15.49 -4.03 17.12
C VAL A 152 14.14 -3.37 16.86
N TYR A 153 14.08 -2.02 16.94
CA TYR A 153 12.85 -1.27 16.68
C TYR A 153 12.27 -1.58 15.30
N THR A 154 13.12 -1.58 14.27
CA THR A 154 12.73 -1.85 12.88
C THR A 154 12.03 -3.20 12.77
N TYR A 155 12.66 -4.28 13.24
CA TYR A 155 12.09 -5.61 13.10
C TYR A 155 10.91 -5.85 14.04
N ARG A 156 10.87 -5.23 15.23
CA ARG A 156 9.67 -5.24 16.06
C ARG A 156 8.49 -4.53 15.38
N GLU A 157 8.70 -3.38 14.74
CA GLU A 157 7.66 -2.73 13.93
C GLU A 157 7.17 -3.64 12.81
N CYS A 158 8.07 -4.40 12.16
CA CYS A 158 7.70 -5.37 11.13
C CYS A 158 6.74 -6.45 11.69
N LEU A 159 7.06 -7.00 12.86
CA LEU A 159 6.26 -8.03 13.52
C LEU A 159 4.93 -7.49 14.05
N ILE A 160 4.94 -6.30 14.64
CA ILE A 160 3.73 -5.57 15.06
C ILE A 160 2.83 -5.33 13.85
N TRP A 161 3.41 -4.93 12.71
CA TRP A 161 2.66 -4.77 11.47
C TRP A 161 1.98 -6.08 11.07
N TYR A 162 2.69 -7.21 11.03
CA TYR A 162 2.06 -8.51 10.73
C TYR A 162 0.99 -8.93 11.74
N SER A 163 1.18 -8.60 13.01
CA SER A 163 0.21 -8.92 14.04
C SER A 163 -1.09 -8.16 13.88
N ARG A 164 -1.02 -6.87 13.54
CA ARG A 164 -2.20 -6.06 13.17
C ARG A 164 -2.90 -6.58 11.92
N GLN A 165 -2.18 -7.30 11.08
CA GLN A 165 -2.70 -7.99 9.90
C GLN A 165 -3.24 -9.40 10.18
N ASP A 166 -3.36 -9.82 11.45
CA ASP A 166 -3.73 -11.17 11.91
C ASP A 166 -2.76 -12.29 11.43
N CYS A 167 -1.66 -11.93 10.78
CA CYS A 167 -0.69 -12.88 10.24
C CYS A 167 0.24 -13.47 11.30
N LEU A 168 0.31 -12.83 12.47
CA LEU A 168 1.14 -13.22 13.58
C LEU A 168 0.42 -12.99 14.90
N ASP A 169 0.39 -14.00 15.75
CA ASP A 169 -0.17 -13.89 17.10
C ASP A 169 0.94 -13.57 18.10
N LEU A 170 1.15 -12.28 18.35
CA LEU A 170 2.15 -11.80 19.32
C LEU A 170 1.78 -12.12 20.78
N THR A 171 0.61 -12.73 21.05
CA THR A 171 0.28 -13.25 22.38
C THR A 171 0.91 -14.60 22.66
N LYS A 172 1.30 -15.34 21.61
CA LYS A 172 1.96 -16.66 21.72
C LYS A 172 3.48 -16.59 21.65
N GLU A 173 4.00 -15.68 20.85
CA GLU A 173 5.44 -15.40 20.72
C GLU A 173 5.62 -13.90 20.97
N GLY A 174 6.07 -13.55 22.18
CA GLY A 174 6.22 -12.15 22.58
C GLY A 174 7.28 -11.45 21.74
N LEU A 175 7.11 -10.14 21.48
CA LEU A 175 8.12 -9.34 20.75
C LEU A 175 9.51 -9.43 21.38
N ASP A 176 9.57 -9.48 22.72
CA ASP A 176 10.80 -9.59 23.49
C ASP A 176 11.45 -11.00 23.35
N GLU A 177 10.68 -12.03 22.99
CA GLU A 177 11.18 -13.39 22.74
C GLU A 177 11.73 -13.52 21.31
N VAL A 178 11.05 -12.92 20.32
CA VAL A 178 11.41 -13.03 18.90
C VAL A 178 12.57 -12.09 18.53
N VAL A 179 12.58 -10.87 19.07
CA VAL A 179 13.63 -9.87 18.81
C VAL A 179 14.06 -9.25 20.14
N PRO A 180 14.94 -9.92 20.91
CA PRO A 180 15.34 -9.46 22.22
C PRO A 180 16.20 -8.19 22.15
N ILE A 181 16.11 -7.37 23.19
CA ILE A 181 17.06 -6.28 23.45
C ILE A 181 17.60 -6.44 24.87
N GLU A 182 18.91 -6.56 25.01
CA GLU A 182 19.51 -6.64 26.34
C GLU A 182 19.30 -5.32 27.08
N SER A 183 19.03 -5.40 28.39
CA SER A 183 18.81 -4.22 29.24
C SER A 183 19.96 -3.23 29.16
N VAL A 184 21.20 -3.72 29.00
CA VAL A 184 22.40 -2.89 28.87
C VAL A 184 22.31 -1.92 27.69
N PHE A 185 21.70 -2.31 26.57
CA PHE A 185 21.50 -1.42 25.43
C PHE A 185 20.27 -0.53 25.61
N TYR A 186 19.20 -1.09 26.18
CA TYR A 186 17.97 -0.34 26.46
C TYR A 186 18.22 0.85 27.40
N ASP A 187 18.92 0.60 28.51
CA ASP A 187 19.24 1.57 29.55
C ASP A 187 20.49 2.40 29.20
N SER A 188 21.16 2.12 28.08
CA SER A 188 22.38 2.81 27.69
C SER A 188 22.11 4.30 27.47
N PRO A 189 22.90 5.22 28.05
CA PRO A 189 22.77 6.66 27.81
C PRO A 189 22.91 7.01 26.31
N SER A 190 23.57 6.14 25.54
CA SER A 190 23.81 6.30 24.10
C SER A 190 22.60 6.06 23.20
N VAL A 191 21.50 5.52 23.73
CA VAL A 191 20.25 5.39 22.98
C VAL A 191 19.47 6.71 23.08
N PRO A 192 19.18 7.38 21.94
CA PRO A 192 18.43 8.64 21.94
C PRO A 192 17.08 8.52 22.63
N LYS A 193 16.66 9.59 23.30
CA LYS A 193 15.43 9.60 24.12
C LYS A 193 14.20 9.20 23.30
N ILE A 194 14.10 9.68 22.06
CA ILE A 194 13.00 9.34 21.15
C ILE A 194 12.93 7.85 20.83
N LEU A 195 14.08 7.19 20.67
CA LEU A 195 14.15 5.77 20.36
C LEU A 195 13.74 4.92 21.56
N ARG A 196 14.10 5.34 22.79
CA ARG A 196 13.58 4.69 24.02
C ARG A 196 12.05 4.81 24.12
N ILE A 197 11.49 6.00 23.89
CA ILE A 197 10.03 6.22 23.88
C ILE A 197 9.37 5.28 22.86
N ALA A 198 9.94 5.14 21.66
CA ALA A 198 9.43 4.24 20.64
C ALA A 198 9.43 2.77 21.08
N LEU A 199 10.55 2.30 21.67
CA LEU A 199 10.67 0.95 22.19
C LEU A 199 9.69 0.68 23.35
N ASP A 200 9.47 1.65 24.24
CA ASP A 200 8.47 1.58 25.31
C ASP A 200 7.04 1.45 24.75
N CYS A 201 6.71 2.24 23.71
CA CYS A 201 5.44 2.14 23.00
C CYS A 201 5.24 0.72 22.42
N GLN A 202 6.27 0.13 21.82
CA GLN A 202 6.20 -1.24 21.29
C GLN A 202 5.96 -2.28 22.39
N ARG A 203 6.64 -2.18 23.54
CA ARG A 203 6.49 -3.12 24.66
C ARG A 203 5.14 -3.01 25.35
N THR A 204 4.62 -1.79 25.49
CA THR A 204 3.33 -1.53 26.13
C THR A 204 2.14 -1.61 25.18
N ASN A 205 2.39 -1.91 23.90
CA ASN A 205 1.41 -1.88 22.81
C ASN A 205 0.62 -0.55 22.75
N LYS A 206 1.29 0.56 23.05
CA LYS A 206 0.73 1.90 22.99
C LYS A 206 1.06 2.57 21.65
N PRO A 207 0.19 3.43 21.13
CA PRO A 207 0.51 4.20 19.94
C PRO A 207 1.74 5.10 20.18
N PRO A 208 2.55 5.39 19.15
CA PRO A 208 3.62 6.36 19.26
C PRO A 208 3.04 7.75 19.53
N PRO A 209 3.81 8.66 20.15
CA PRO A 209 3.35 10.01 20.42
C PRO A 209 3.23 10.86 19.14
N SER A 210 2.56 11.99 19.25
CA SER A 210 2.24 12.87 18.11
C SER A 210 3.36 13.87 17.76
N THR A 211 3.31 14.28 16.50
CA THR A 211 4.14 15.20 15.73
C THR A 211 3.94 16.72 15.83
N ASP A 212 4.87 17.60 16.24
CA ASP A 212 4.65 19.06 16.05
C ASP A 212 4.83 19.55 14.61
N PHE A 213 5.64 18.83 13.84
CA PHE A 213 6.21 19.30 12.57
C PHE A 213 5.76 18.40 11.40
N ASN A 214 6.15 18.79 10.18
CA ASN A 214 5.93 18.03 8.94
C ASN A 214 6.62 16.64 8.89
N TYR A 215 7.31 16.22 9.97
CA TYR A 215 8.02 14.95 10.05
C TYR A 215 7.13 13.87 10.67
N SER A 216 7.18 12.64 10.18
CA SER A 216 6.56 11.50 10.87
C SER A 216 7.38 11.11 12.11
N PHE A 217 6.78 10.39 13.07
CA PHE A 217 7.51 9.85 14.22
C PHE A 217 8.71 8.99 13.78
N TYR A 218 8.54 8.21 12.73
CA TYR A 218 9.62 7.40 12.16
C TYR A 218 10.73 8.26 11.51
N ASP A 219 10.39 9.38 10.88
CA ASP A 219 11.40 10.34 10.40
C ASP A 219 12.28 10.83 11.55
N LEU A 220 11.66 11.20 12.67
CA LEU A 220 12.39 11.66 13.83
C LEU A 220 13.28 10.56 14.43
N LEU A 221 12.84 9.29 14.39
CA LEU A 221 13.66 8.15 14.81
C LEU A 221 14.92 7.99 13.94
N LEU A 222 14.79 8.05 12.62
CA LEU A 222 15.96 8.02 11.74
C LEU A 222 16.86 9.24 11.94
N LEU A 223 16.26 10.41 12.17
CA LEU A 223 17.00 11.65 12.40
C LEU A 223 17.75 11.66 13.73
N SER A 224 17.33 10.86 14.71
CA SER A 224 18.02 10.74 15.99
C SER A 224 19.45 10.18 15.88
N ALA A 225 19.82 9.57 14.75
CA ALA A 225 21.20 9.19 14.44
C ALA A 225 22.15 10.40 14.29
N PHE A 226 21.60 11.59 14.01
CA PHE A 226 22.39 12.81 13.79
C PHE A 226 22.40 13.71 15.02
N SER A 227 21.31 13.74 15.78
CA SER A 227 21.24 14.53 17.01
C SER A 227 20.14 14.06 17.96
N ASP A 228 20.36 14.22 19.26
CA ASP A 228 19.38 13.86 20.29
C ASP A 228 18.27 14.92 20.45
N HIS A 229 18.42 16.09 19.82
CA HIS A 229 17.41 17.16 19.84
C HIS A 229 16.07 16.79 19.18
N ALA A 230 16.00 15.63 18.50
CA ALA A 230 14.80 15.14 17.83
C ALA A 230 13.63 14.92 18.81
N SER A 231 13.91 14.68 20.09
CA SER A 231 12.88 14.48 21.12
C SER A 231 12.03 15.71 21.39
N ASN A 232 12.53 16.92 21.12
CA ASN A 232 11.82 18.17 21.38
C ASN A 232 10.64 18.41 20.42
N PHE A 233 10.53 17.59 19.38
CA PHE A 233 9.52 17.70 18.34
C PHE A 233 8.32 16.75 18.54
N ILE A 234 8.21 16.14 19.73
CA ILE A 234 7.25 15.10 20.09
C ILE A 234 6.30 15.60 21.18
N PHE A 235 5.01 15.27 21.07
CA PHE A 235 3.94 15.65 21.99
C PHE A 235 3.37 14.42 22.68
N GLU A 236 3.11 14.53 23.99
CA GLU A 236 2.42 13.52 24.80
C GLU A 236 0.91 13.40 24.49
N ASN A 237 0.48 13.72 23.27
CA ASN A 237 -0.89 13.54 22.86
C ASN A 237 -1.02 12.20 22.12
N THR A 238 -1.79 11.27 22.69
CA THR A 238 -1.91 9.85 22.27
C THR A 238 -2.99 9.63 21.20
N ALA A 239 -3.43 10.70 20.53
CA ALA A 239 -4.34 10.57 19.40
C ALA A 239 -3.69 9.72 18.31
N SER A 240 -4.29 8.55 18.10
CA SER A 240 -3.85 7.45 17.28
C SER A 240 -3.28 7.90 15.93
N ASN A 241 -1.98 7.74 15.75
CA ASN A 241 -1.41 7.57 14.43
C ASN A 241 -0.46 6.38 14.50
N PHE A 242 -0.92 5.25 13.99
CA PHE A 242 0.01 4.28 13.43
C PHE A 242 0.89 4.98 12.39
N PRO A 243 1.98 4.36 11.90
CA PRO A 243 2.60 4.79 10.66
C PRO A 243 1.59 4.61 9.50
N GLU A 244 0.53 5.41 9.48
CA GLU A 244 -0.10 5.85 8.26
C GLU A 244 1.04 6.50 7.50
N ASN A 245 1.57 5.73 6.56
CA ASN A 245 2.47 6.20 5.54
C ASN A 245 1.86 7.49 4.98
N ARG A 246 2.38 8.65 5.37
CA ARG A 246 2.09 9.97 4.77
C ARG A 246 2.60 10.03 3.31
N PHE A 247 2.46 8.96 2.53
CA PHE A 247 2.42 9.01 1.08
C PHE A 247 1.11 9.66 0.57
N ASP A 248 0.14 9.85 1.47
CA ASP A 248 -1.22 10.31 1.20
C ASP A 248 -1.37 11.78 0.79
N GLU A 249 -0.34 12.63 0.89
CA GLU A 249 -0.48 14.02 0.45
C GLU A 249 -0.61 14.16 -1.07
N SER A 250 -0.14 13.19 -1.84
CA SER A 250 -0.12 13.26 -3.31
C SER A 250 -1.45 12.90 -4.00
N CYS A 251 -2.47 12.47 -3.24
CA CYS A 251 -3.75 11.99 -3.79
C CYS A 251 -5.00 12.72 -3.28
N ASN A 252 -4.85 13.90 -2.66
CA ASN A 252 -6.01 14.72 -2.30
C ASN A 252 -6.86 15.13 -3.53
N SER A 253 -6.31 15.07 -4.74
CA SER A 253 -7.02 15.36 -6.00
C SER A 253 -7.92 14.23 -6.52
N LEU A 254 -7.85 13.02 -5.94
CA LEU A 254 -8.66 11.86 -6.34
C LEU A 254 -9.66 11.43 -5.28
N LYS A 255 -9.64 12.05 -4.09
CA LYS A 255 -10.72 11.89 -3.12
C LYS A 255 -11.98 12.49 -3.74
N LEU A 256 -13.05 11.68 -3.84
CA LEU A 256 -14.37 12.23 -4.13
C LEU A 256 -14.61 13.42 -3.19
N PRO A 257 -15.18 14.55 -3.67
CA PRO A 257 -15.49 15.68 -2.82
C PRO A 257 -16.47 15.19 -1.75
N VAL A 258 -15.95 14.96 -0.55
CA VAL A 258 -16.76 14.56 0.61
C VAL A 258 -17.58 15.78 0.97
N SER A 259 -18.82 15.84 0.48
CA SER A 259 -19.81 16.72 1.09
C SER A 259 -20.04 16.18 2.49
N VAL A 260 -19.38 16.78 3.47
CA VAL A 260 -19.54 16.47 4.90
C VAL A 260 -20.97 16.83 5.30
N LYS A 261 -21.90 15.91 5.05
CA LYS A 261 -23.12 15.79 5.83
C LYS A 261 -22.86 14.64 6.77
N VAL A 262 -22.43 14.95 7.99
CA VAL A 262 -22.35 13.98 9.09
C VAL A 262 -23.77 13.43 9.29
N HIS A 263 -24.01 12.19 8.86
CA HIS A 263 -25.30 11.53 9.07
C HIS A 263 -25.33 11.01 10.52
N SER A 264 -25.80 11.86 11.42
CA SER A 264 -25.81 11.67 12.89
C SER A 264 -26.81 10.61 13.40
N LYS A 265 -27.00 9.51 12.68
CA LYS A 265 -27.72 8.31 13.13
C LYS A 265 -27.01 7.08 12.60
N CYS A 266 -25.89 6.73 13.23
CA CYS A 266 -25.21 5.48 12.93
C CYS A 266 -26.12 4.34 13.44
N GLN A 267 -26.70 3.56 12.53
CA GLN A 267 -27.29 2.27 12.88
C GLN A 267 -26.20 1.42 13.56
N SER A 268 -26.56 0.46 14.42
CA SER A 268 -25.59 -0.43 15.06
C SER A 268 -24.86 -1.26 14.00
N LEU A 269 -23.56 -1.50 14.20
CA LEU A 269 -22.76 -2.36 13.32
C LEU A 269 -23.45 -3.72 13.19
N LEU A 270 -23.59 -4.20 11.95
CA LEU A 270 -24.11 -5.54 11.67
C LEU A 270 -23.26 -6.58 12.40
N THR A 271 -23.88 -7.64 12.91
CA THR A 271 -23.11 -8.76 13.44
C THR A 271 -22.59 -9.64 12.30
N LEU A 272 -21.42 -10.26 12.46
CA LEU A 272 -20.86 -11.18 11.46
C LEU A 272 -21.85 -12.31 11.10
N GLN A 273 -22.62 -12.79 12.07
CA GLN A 273 -23.62 -13.84 11.86
C GLN A 273 -24.78 -13.41 10.95
N GLU A 274 -25.23 -12.15 11.04
CA GLU A 274 -26.28 -11.62 10.15
C GLU A 274 -25.79 -11.51 8.71
N VAL A 275 -24.54 -11.09 8.54
CA VAL A 275 -23.89 -11.02 7.22
C VAL A 275 -23.77 -12.43 6.62
N GLN A 276 -23.25 -13.40 7.38
CA GLN A 276 -23.13 -14.79 6.91
C GLN A 276 -24.48 -15.41 6.54
N LYS A 277 -25.53 -15.22 7.36
CA LYS A 277 -26.89 -15.70 7.03
C LYS A 277 -27.44 -15.09 5.74
N SER A 278 -27.16 -13.82 5.48
CA SER A 278 -27.60 -13.16 4.24
C SER A 278 -26.91 -13.75 2.99
N ILE A 279 -25.63 -14.11 3.12
CA ILE A 279 -24.82 -14.71 2.06
C ILE A 279 -25.27 -16.15 1.81
N GLU A 280 -25.44 -16.95 2.87
CA GLU A 280 -25.91 -18.34 2.79
C GLU A 280 -27.31 -18.46 2.16
N SER A 281 -28.21 -17.54 2.51
CA SER A 281 -29.56 -17.47 1.93
C SER A 281 -29.59 -16.92 0.50
N LYS A 282 -28.46 -16.42 -0.03
CA LYS A 282 -28.34 -15.79 -1.36
C LYS A 282 -29.39 -14.69 -1.60
N ASP A 283 -29.75 -13.97 -0.53
CA ASP A 283 -30.72 -12.89 -0.56
C ASP A 283 -30.02 -11.60 -1.05
N LEU A 284 -30.03 -11.39 -2.36
CA LEU A 284 -29.31 -10.29 -3.03
C LEU A 284 -29.73 -8.91 -2.51
N MET A 285 -30.99 -8.73 -2.10
CA MET A 285 -31.47 -7.45 -1.56
C MET A 285 -30.92 -7.17 -0.17
N LYS A 286 -30.89 -8.20 0.70
CA LYS A 286 -30.23 -8.07 2.01
C LYS A 286 -28.73 -7.85 1.88
N ILE A 287 -28.08 -8.56 0.96
CA ILE A 287 -26.64 -8.40 0.68
C ILE A 287 -26.35 -6.96 0.23
N ARG A 288 -27.16 -6.39 -0.67
CA ARG A 288 -27.05 -4.98 -1.07
C ARG A 288 -27.22 -4.04 0.13
N GLY A 289 -28.22 -4.28 0.97
CA GLY A 289 -28.42 -3.49 2.20
C GLY A 289 -27.20 -3.54 3.14
N ASN A 290 -26.57 -4.70 3.26
CA ASN A 290 -25.34 -4.86 4.05
C ASN A 290 -24.17 -4.07 3.45
N LEU A 291 -24.00 -4.09 2.12
CA LEU A 291 -22.97 -3.29 1.43
C LEU A 291 -23.20 -1.78 1.62
N GLU A 292 -24.43 -1.31 1.53
CA GLU A 292 -24.78 0.10 1.75
C GLU A 292 -24.50 0.54 3.20
N LEU A 293 -24.71 -0.33 4.18
CA LEU A 293 -24.34 -0.08 5.57
C LEU A 293 -22.82 -0.01 5.75
N ILE A 294 -22.08 -0.97 5.18
CA ILE A 294 -20.61 -0.98 5.20
C ILE A 294 -20.05 0.29 4.55
N GLU A 295 -20.63 0.72 3.43
CA GLU A 295 -20.23 1.96 2.76
C GLU A 295 -20.38 3.19 3.66
N ARG A 296 -21.45 3.27 4.44
CA ARG A 296 -21.61 4.36 5.43
C ARG A 296 -20.51 4.32 6.49
N TYR A 297 -20.15 3.15 7.01
CA TYR A 297 -19.04 3.02 7.96
C TYR A 297 -17.69 3.41 7.36
N ILE A 298 -17.48 3.08 6.09
CA ILE A 298 -16.28 3.51 5.35
C ILE A 298 -16.22 5.04 5.27
N LEU A 299 -17.35 5.69 4.96
CA LEU A 299 -17.44 7.16 4.90
C LEU A 299 -17.26 7.83 6.28
N ASP A 300 -17.69 7.16 7.35
CA ASP A 300 -17.50 7.61 8.73
C ASP A 300 -16.07 7.38 9.26
N ASN A 301 -15.13 6.90 8.41
CA ASN A 301 -13.74 6.60 8.75
C ASN A 301 -13.57 5.65 9.95
N VAL A 302 -14.47 4.69 10.11
CA VAL A 302 -14.37 3.71 11.20
C VAL A 302 -13.07 2.89 11.05
N PRO A 303 -12.27 2.75 12.13
CA PRO A 303 -11.05 1.97 12.08
C PRO A 303 -11.35 0.50 11.78
N LEU A 304 -10.57 -0.09 10.88
CA LEU A 304 -10.75 -1.44 10.37
C LEU A 304 -10.21 -2.48 11.37
N GLN A 305 -10.95 -2.70 12.46
CA GLN A 305 -10.58 -3.57 13.58
C GLN A 305 -11.77 -4.46 14.01
N GLY A 306 -11.48 -5.53 14.74
CA GLY A 306 -12.49 -6.40 15.36
C GLY A 306 -13.49 -6.98 14.36
N ASP A 307 -14.79 -6.87 14.67
CA ASP A 307 -15.88 -7.44 13.87
C ASP A 307 -16.01 -6.78 12.49
N PHE A 308 -15.77 -5.47 12.37
CA PHE A 308 -15.86 -4.77 11.09
C PHE A 308 -14.82 -5.27 10.09
N LYS A 309 -13.62 -5.57 10.58
CA LYS A 309 -12.56 -6.23 9.80
C LYS A 309 -13.05 -7.57 9.25
N GLN A 310 -13.65 -8.41 10.09
CA GLN A 310 -14.15 -9.73 9.67
C GLN A 310 -15.31 -9.66 8.69
N ILE A 311 -16.24 -8.71 8.89
CA ILE A 311 -17.34 -8.46 7.96
C ILE A 311 -16.81 -8.10 6.57
N CYS A 312 -15.82 -7.21 6.48
CA CYS A 312 -15.21 -6.86 5.20
C CYS A 312 -14.54 -8.08 4.53
N LYS A 313 -13.86 -8.94 5.30
CA LYS A 313 -13.28 -10.19 4.77
C LYS A 313 -14.34 -11.11 4.17
N GLU A 314 -15.44 -11.32 4.90
CA GLU A 314 -16.52 -12.21 4.48
C GLU A 314 -17.19 -11.72 3.20
N MET A 315 -17.44 -10.41 3.09
CA MET A 315 -18.00 -9.79 1.89
C MET A 315 -17.08 -9.95 0.68
N ILE A 316 -15.78 -9.74 0.85
CA ILE A 316 -14.81 -9.91 -0.23
C ILE A 316 -14.77 -11.37 -0.72
N LYS A 317 -14.71 -12.34 0.18
CA LYS A 317 -14.69 -13.77 -0.18
C LYS A 317 -15.94 -14.20 -0.95
N SER A 318 -17.07 -13.64 -0.56
CA SER A 318 -18.38 -14.02 -1.09
C SER A 318 -18.73 -13.33 -2.41
N ALA A 319 -17.99 -12.28 -2.80
CA ALA A 319 -18.25 -11.49 -3.98
C ALA A 319 -18.39 -12.35 -5.26
N LEU A 320 -17.49 -13.31 -5.48
CA LEU A 320 -17.54 -14.19 -6.66
C LEU A 320 -18.86 -14.96 -6.74
N VAL A 321 -19.27 -15.63 -5.65
CA VAL A 321 -20.47 -16.47 -5.62
C VAL A 321 -21.73 -15.61 -5.79
N ILE A 322 -21.75 -14.42 -5.21
CA ILE A 322 -22.87 -13.49 -5.27
C ILE A 322 -23.01 -12.89 -6.66
N MET A 323 -21.90 -12.42 -7.26
CA MET A 323 -21.89 -11.86 -8.61
C MET A 323 -22.26 -12.91 -9.65
N ASP A 324 -21.77 -14.15 -9.52
CA ASP A 324 -22.15 -15.25 -10.40
C ASP A 324 -23.64 -15.62 -10.26
N THR A 325 -24.17 -15.68 -9.03
CA THR A 325 -25.61 -15.87 -8.80
C THR A 325 -26.43 -14.76 -9.46
N MET A 326 -25.95 -13.52 -9.39
CA MET A 326 -26.60 -12.37 -10.02
C MET A 326 -26.57 -12.46 -11.55
N MET A 327 -25.42 -12.78 -12.15
CA MET A 327 -25.28 -12.92 -13.60
C MET A 327 -26.22 -14.00 -14.14
N ARG A 328 -26.33 -15.14 -13.47
CA ARG A 328 -27.26 -16.21 -13.87
C ARG A 328 -28.73 -15.76 -13.86
N ARG A 329 -29.15 -14.94 -12.88
CA ARG A 329 -30.51 -14.37 -12.85
C ARG A 329 -30.75 -13.36 -13.99
N MET A 330 -29.69 -12.72 -14.48
CA MET A 330 -29.76 -11.78 -15.61
C MET A 330 -29.72 -12.48 -16.98
N GLU A 331 -29.53 -13.80 -17.02
CA GLU A 331 -29.61 -14.62 -18.23
C GLU A 331 -31.01 -15.26 -18.42
N GLU A 332 -31.92 -15.05 -17.46
CA GLU A 332 -33.31 -15.53 -17.54
C GLU A 332 -34.11 -14.75 -18.61
N ILE A 333 -35.10 -15.41 -19.22
CA ILE A 333 -35.83 -14.88 -20.41
C ILE A 333 -36.60 -13.58 -20.09
N GLU A 334 -37.07 -13.43 -18.85
CA GLU A 334 -37.75 -12.22 -18.35
C GLU A 334 -36.89 -11.56 -17.28
N VAL A 335 -36.00 -10.65 -17.69
CA VAL A 335 -35.15 -9.91 -16.75
C VAL A 335 -35.91 -8.68 -16.21
N PRO A 336 -36.17 -8.59 -14.88
CA PRO A 336 -36.75 -7.38 -14.31
C PRO A 336 -35.81 -6.18 -14.46
N ASN A 337 -36.32 -5.01 -14.85
CA ASN A 337 -35.50 -3.79 -15.01
C ASN A 337 -34.71 -3.41 -13.74
N ASP A 338 -35.28 -3.67 -12.55
CA ASP A 338 -34.64 -3.40 -11.26
C ASP A 338 -33.41 -4.28 -11.00
N LEU A 339 -33.29 -5.41 -11.73
CA LEU A 339 -32.18 -6.34 -11.59
C LEU A 339 -30.86 -5.70 -12.08
N PHE A 340 -30.89 -4.88 -13.13
CA PHE A 340 -29.69 -4.17 -13.61
C PHE A 340 -29.18 -3.16 -12.58
N SER A 341 -30.08 -2.41 -11.94
CA SER A 341 -29.68 -1.47 -10.87
C SER A 341 -29.16 -2.19 -9.63
N LEU A 342 -29.75 -3.35 -9.29
CA LEU A 342 -29.24 -4.23 -8.24
C LEU A 342 -27.82 -4.74 -8.56
N TYR A 343 -27.56 -5.12 -9.81
CA TYR A 343 -26.23 -5.57 -10.25
C TYR A 343 -25.19 -4.48 -10.07
N THR A 344 -25.49 -3.27 -10.55
CA THR A 344 -24.63 -2.09 -10.38
C THR A 344 -24.37 -1.79 -8.91
N GLY A 345 -25.41 -1.84 -8.07
CA GLY A 345 -25.28 -1.61 -6.62
C GLY A 345 -24.36 -2.62 -5.94
N LEU A 346 -24.50 -3.91 -6.27
CA LEU A 346 -23.63 -4.97 -5.75
C LEU A 346 -22.19 -4.79 -6.24
N LEU A 347 -21.98 -4.60 -7.55
CA LEU A 347 -20.66 -4.38 -8.16
C LEU A 347 -19.93 -3.21 -7.49
N CYS A 348 -20.58 -2.05 -7.41
CA CYS A 348 -19.99 -0.86 -6.81
C CYS A 348 -19.74 -1.04 -5.32
N GLY A 349 -20.67 -1.66 -4.59
CA GLY A 349 -20.53 -1.93 -3.17
C GLY A 349 -19.33 -2.83 -2.87
N PHE A 350 -19.18 -3.95 -3.58
CA PHE A 350 -18.02 -4.83 -3.41
C PHE A 350 -16.71 -4.13 -3.75
N LEU A 351 -16.65 -3.38 -4.85
CA LEU A 351 -15.45 -2.65 -5.23
C LEU A 351 -15.08 -1.57 -4.19
N ARG A 352 -16.05 -0.91 -3.55
CA ARG A 352 -15.79 0.05 -2.46
C ARG A 352 -15.23 -0.64 -1.22
N VAL A 353 -15.75 -1.80 -0.84
CA VAL A 353 -15.19 -2.61 0.26
C VAL A 353 -13.75 -3.01 -0.07
N TRP A 354 -13.50 -3.44 -1.32
CA TRP A 354 -12.16 -3.73 -1.81
C TRP A 354 -11.24 -2.52 -1.71
N ILE A 355 -11.63 -1.36 -2.26
CA ILE A 355 -10.84 -0.12 -2.19
C ILE A 355 -10.49 0.21 -0.74
N HIS A 356 -11.47 0.19 0.16
CA HIS A 356 -11.23 0.48 1.58
C HIS A 356 -10.25 -0.50 2.23
N CYS A 357 -10.44 -1.79 1.97
CA CYS A 357 -9.53 -2.83 2.48
C CYS A 357 -8.12 -2.67 1.92
N LEU A 358 -7.97 -2.31 0.64
CA LEU A 358 -6.69 -2.07 0.00
C LEU A 358 -5.98 -0.83 0.57
N GLU A 359 -6.68 0.29 0.71
CA GLU A 359 -6.15 1.52 1.30
C GLU A 359 -5.71 1.32 2.75
N ARG A 360 -6.50 0.58 3.53
CA ARG A 360 -6.18 0.21 4.92
C ARG A 360 -5.24 -1.00 5.03
N ARG A 361 -4.78 -1.53 3.91
CA ARG A 361 -3.88 -2.70 3.80
C ARG A 361 -4.35 -3.91 4.59
N LEU A 362 -5.67 -4.14 4.63
CA LEU A 362 -6.25 -5.30 5.27
C LEU A 362 -5.76 -6.56 4.57
N VAL A 363 -5.11 -7.41 5.35
CA VAL A 363 -4.67 -8.71 4.85
C VAL A 363 -5.82 -9.69 4.88
N LEU A 364 -6.10 -10.23 3.70
CA LEU A 364 -6.97 -11.37 3.54
C LEU A 364 -6.07 -12.62 3.62
N GLN A 365 -5.58 -12.93 4.83
CA GLN A 365 -4.66 -14.06 5.10
C GLN A 365 -5.19 -15.39 4.57
N GLU A 366 -6.51 -15.51 4.47
CA GLU A 366 -7.25 -16.68 3.97
C GLU A 366 -7.69 -16.54 2.51
N ILE A 367 -7.21 -15.52 1.80
CA ILE A 367 -7.41 -15.30 0.36
C ILE A 367 -6.01 -15.29 -0.29
N PRO A 368 -5.31 -16.44 -0.32
CA PRO A 368 -4.18 -16.56 -1.22
C PRO A 368 -4.72 -16.28 -2.63
N GLN A 369 -4.03 -15.42 -3.38
CA GLN A 369 -4.40 -15.07 -4.76
C GLN A 369 -5.65 -14.18 -4.86
N SER A 370 -5.59 -12.97 -4.30
CA SER A 370 -6.61 -11.89 -4.47
C SER A 370 -7.15 -11.79 -5.91
N TYR A 371 -6.29 -12.00 -6.92
CA TYR A 371 -6.67 -12.02 -8.34
C TYR A 371 -7.80 -13.02 -8.66
N LEU A 372 -7.87 -14.18 -8.00
CA LEU A 372 -8.95 -15.16 -8.22
C LEU A 372 -10.33 -14.61 -7.84
N TYR A 373 -10.37 -13.81 -6.77
CA TYR A 373 -11.60 -13.17 -6.32
C TYR A 373 -11.94 -11.95 -7.16
N LEU A 374 -10.93 -11.30 -7.75
CA LEU A 374 -11.10 -10.15 -8.64
C LEU A 374 -11.53 -10.54 -10.06
N CYS A 375 -11.31 -11.80 -10.47
CA CYS A 375 -11.82 -12.33 -11.74
C CYS A 375 -13.34 -12.19 -11.91
N CYS A 376 -14.11 -12.12 -10.81
CA CYS A 376 -15.56 -11.91 -10.87
C CYS A 376 -15.97 -10.52 -11.37
N PHE A 377 -15.03 -9.58 -11.40
CA PHE A 377 -15.23 -8.21 -11.91
C PHE A 377 -14.71 -8.04 -13.35
N MET A 378 -14.33 -9.13 -14.03
CA MET A 378 -14.08 -9.12 -15.48
C MET A 378 -15.41 -9.19 -16.24
N ASN A 379 -15.46 -8.69 -17.48
CA ASN A 379 -16.66 -8.71 -18.33
C ASN A 379 -17.87 -7.99 -17.70
N ILE A 380 -17.65 -6.82 -17.12
CA ILE A 380 -18.74 -6.00 -16.56
C ILE A 380 -19.74 -5.68 -17.67
N ARG A 381 -21.03 -5.91 -17.40
CA ARG A 381 -22.15 -5.70 -18.33
C ARG A 381 -22.51 -4.22 -18.49
N TYR A 382 -21.54 -3.40 -18.91
CA TYR A 382 -21.72 -1.94 -19.08
C TYR A 382 -22.83 -1.57 -20.07
N GLN A 383 -23.02 -2.38 -21.10
CA GLN A 383 -24.06 -2.19 -22.13
C GLN A 383 -25.48 -2.22 -21.57
N ASP A 384 -25.69 -2.90 -20.44
CA ASP A 384 -27.00 -3.07 -19.82
C ASP A 384 -27.29 -2.02 -18.73
N MET A 385 -26.34 -1.12 -18.44
CA MET A 385 -26.48 -0.11 -17.41
C MET A 385 -27.15 1.16 -17.95
N ILE A 386 -28.05 1.73 -17.16
CA ILE A 386 -28.53 3.10 -17.39
C ILE A 386 -27.38 4.11 -17.15
N LEU A 387 -27.49 5.31 -17.72
CA LEU A 387 -26.40 6.30 -17.71
C LEU A 387 -25.84 6.58 -16.31
N LYS A 388 -26.72 6.80 -15.32
CA LYS A 388 -26.34 7.06 -13.93
C LYS A 388 -25.50 5.92 -13.34
N ASP A 389 -25.95 4.69 -13.56
CA ASP A 389 -25.34 3.47 -13.05
C ASP A 389 -24.01 3.17 -13.77
N PHE A 390 -23.95 3.46 -15.06
CA PHE A 390 -22.74 3.39 -15.88
C PHE A 390 -21.66 4.35 -15.36
N VAL A 391 -22.00 5.64 -15.18
CA VAL A 391 -21.06 6.65 -14.68
C VAL A 391 -20.54 6.29 -13.29
N GLN A 392 -21.43 5.84 -12.40
CA GLN A 392 -21.05 5.39 -11.06
C GLN A 392 -20.07 4.20 -11.11
N SER A 393 -20.38 3.18 -11.93
CA SER A 393 -19.53 1.99 -12.08
C SER A 393 -18.15 2.34 -12.61
N ILE A 394 -18.06 3.16 -13.66
CA ILE A 394 -16.79 3.60 -14.24
C ILE A 394 -15.93 4.36 -13.21
N CYS A 395 -16.54 5.26 -12.44
CA CYS A 395 -15.83 5.99 -11.38
C CYS A 395 -15.23 5.03 -10.33
N VAL A 396 -16.02 4.08 -9.85
CA VAL A 396 -15.58 3.12 -8.81
C VAL A 396 -14.54 2.15 -9.36
N VAL A 397 -14.73 1.63 -10.57
CA VAL A 397 -13.78 0.74 -11.26
C VAL A 397 -12.44 1.43 -11.49
N SER A 398 -12.46 2.67 -11.98
CA SER A 398 -11.25 3.47 -12.18
C SER A 398 -10.50 3.69 -10.85
N ASN A 399 -11.22 4.03 -9.78
CA ASN A 399 -10.61 4.20 -8.46
C ASN A 399 -9.99 2.88 -7.97
N PHE A 400 -10.73 1.77 -8.11
CA PHE A 400 -10.23 0.45 -7.75
C PHE A 400 -8.95 0.08 -8.52
N LEU A 401 -8.95 0.19 -9.85
CA LEU A 401 -7.78 -0.12 -10.69
C LEU A 401 -6.57 0.75 -10.32
N THR A 402 -6.81 2.01 -10.00
CA THR A 402 -5.75 2.94 -9.58
C THR A 402 -5.15 2.55 -8.22
N THR A 403 -6.01 2.28 -7.23
CA THR A 403 -5.59 1.88 -5.88
C THR A 403 -4.88 0.53 -5.91
N TYR A 404 -5.44 -0.43 -6.65
CA TYR A 404 -4.82 -1.74 -6.86
C TYR A 404 -3.47 -1.62 -7.56
N GLY A 405 -3.39 -0.81 -8.63
CA GLY A 405 -2.17 -0.51 -9.38
C GLY A 405 -1.03 0.06 -8.54
N ARG A 406 -1.36 0.95 -7.60
CA ARG A 406 -0.37 1.54 -6.68
C ARG A 406 0.22 0.53 -5.70
N ILE A 407 -0.61 -0.37 -5.20
CA ILE A 407 -0.23 -1.32 -4.15
C ILE A 407 0.47 -2.54 -4.77
N PHE A 408 -0.03 -3.03 -5.91
CA PHE A 408 0.41 -4.30 -6.51
C PHE A 408 1.08 -4.17 -7.86
N LYS A 409 1.75 -3.04 -8.11
CA LYS A 409 2.49 -2.78 -9.36
C LYS A 409 3.35 -3.98 -9.79
N ALA A 410 4.06 -4.61 -8.86
CA ALA A 410 4.92 -5.77 -9.15
C ALA A 410 4.15 -7.04 -9.54
N HIS A 411 2.94 -7.27 -9.02
CA HIS A 411 2.10 -8.43 -9.38
C HIS A 411 1.35 -8.23 -10.68
N ILE A 412 0.90 -7.01 -10.96
CA ILE A 412 0.36 -6.68 -12.29
C ILE A 412 1.41 -7.01 -13.35
N LEU A 413 2.67 -6.69 -13.08
CA LEU A 413 3.78 -7.02 -13.98
C LEU A 413 4.09 -8.54 -14.07
N ALA A 414 3.58 -9.36 -13.16
CA ALA A 414 3.77 -10.81 -13.13
C ALA A 414 2.57 -11.61 -13.68
N SER A 415 1.34 -11.08 -13.57
CA SER A 415 0.12 -11.66 -14.14
C SER A 415 -0.89 -10.55 -14.46
N PRO A 416 -0.71 -9.83 -15.59
CA PRO A 416 -1.47 -8.62 -15.89
C PRO A 416 -2.90 -8.88 -16.38
N HIS A 417 -3.25 -10.13 -16.71
CA HIS A 417 -4.37 -10.41 -17.62
C HIS A 417 -5.72 -9.86 -17.16
N TRP A 418 -6.16 -10.15 -15.93
CA TRP A 418 -7.45 -9.66 -15.43
C TRP A 418 -7.46 -8.13 -15.26
N PHE A 419 -6.34 -7.55 -14.81
CA PHE A 419 -6.21 -6.12 -14.56
C PHE A 419 -6.28 -5.33 -15.87
N LEU A 420 -5.58 -5.82 -16.89
CA LEU A 420 -5.61 -5.23 -18.23
C LEU A 420 -6.96 -5.44 -18.92
N GLN A 421 -7.59 -6.60 -18.73
CA GLN A 421 -8.91 -6.88 -19.30
C GLN A 421 -9.95 -5.93 -18.73
N MET A 422 -10.03 -5.77 -17.40
CA MET A 422 -10.96 -4.85 -16.75
C MET A 422 -10.71 -3.39 -17.17
N LEU A 423 -9.44 -3.02 -17.36
CA LEU A 423 -9.04 -1.70 -17.87
C LEU A 423 -9.47 -1.49 -19.32
N LYS A 424 -9.26 -2.49 -20.19
CA LYS A 424 -9.70 -2.49 -21.58
C LYS A 424 -11.23 -2.40 -21.67
N ASP A 425 -11.96 -3.27 -20.97
CA ASP A 425 -13.42 -3.31 -20.98
C ASP A 425 -14.02 -1.96 -20.57
N SER A 426 -13.44 -1.33 -19.53
CA SER A 426 -13.86 0.01 -19.08
C SER A 426 -13.67 1.07 -20.16
N LEU A 427 -12.50 1.09 -20.82
CA LEU A 427 -12.19 2.04 -21.88
C LEU A 427 -13.07 1.82 -23.12
N THR A 428 -13.23 0.57 -23.56
CA THR A 428 -14.10 0.22 -24.68
C THR A 428 -15.53 0.66 -24.41
N ALA A 429 -16.07 0.36 -23.22
CA ALA A 429 -17.43 0.76 -22.86
C ALA A 429 -17.61 2.29 -22.82
N ILE A 430 -16.59 3.03 -22.36
CA ILE A 430 -16.55 4.50 -22.44
C ILE A 430 -16.63 4.97 -23.90
N PHE A 431 -15.80 4.41 -24.79
CA PHE A 431 -15.76 4.83 -26.19
C PHE A 431 -17.04 4.46 -26.95
N ASP A 432 -17.59 3.28 -26.70
CA ASP A 432 -18.86 2.84 -27.29
C ASP A 432 -20.00 3.78 -26.85
N ARG A 433 -20.02 4.19 -25.58
CA ARG A 433 -21.04 5.11 -25.08
C ARG A 433 -20.88 6.52 -25.65
N LEU A 434 -19.65 7.03 -25.75
CA LEU A 434 -19.36 8.34 -26.37
C LEU A 434 -19.67 8.36 -27.87
N SER A 435 -19.36 7.28 -28.59
CA SER A 435 -19.62 7.17 -30.03
C SER A 435 -21.11 7.03 -30.34
N SER A 436 -21.87 6.31 -29.49
CA SER A 436 -23.33 6.25 -29.59
C SER A 436 -24.01 7.61 -29.37
N GLY A 437 -23.45 8.49 -28.53
CA GLY A 437 -23.94 9.87 -28.33
C GLY A 437 -23.60 10.82 -29.50
N LYS A 438 -22.46 10.64 -30.16
CA LYS A 438 -22.04 11.47 -31.31
C LYS A 438 -22.79 11.15 -32.61
N LEU A 439 -23.41 9.97 -32.73
CA LEU A 439 -24.19 9.58 -33.90
C LEU A 439 -25.49 10.36 -34.09
N PHE A 440 -25.95 11.12 -33.09
CA PHE A 440 -27.12 12.00 -33.21
C PHE A 440 -26.77 13.48 -33.50
N SER A 441 -25.53 13.92 -33.25
CA SER A 441 -25.09 15.31 -33.53
C SER A 441 -24.19 15.46 -34.76
N ALA A 442 -23.84 14.37 -35.45
CA ALA A 442 -22.98 14.41 -36.62
C ALA A 442 -23.67 13.90 -37.90
N PHE A 443 -24.67 14.63 -38.36
CA PHE A 443 -24.94 14.78 -39.81
C PHE A 443 -23.86 15.69 -40.44
N CYS A 444 -22.58 15.46 -40.13
CA CYS A 444 -21.42 16.21 -40.65
C CYS A 444 -20.10 15.50 -40.30
N LEU A 445 -19.82 14.36 -40.93
CA LEU A 445 -18.50 14.07 -41.51
C LEU A 445 -18.58 12.79 -42.32
N GLN A 446 -18.61 13.01 -43.62
CA GLN A 446 -18.63 12.04 -44.70
C GLN A 446 -17.27 11.34 -44.77
N SER A 447 -17.15 10.10 -44.29
CA SER A 447 -16.48 8.97 -45.00
C SER A 447 -16.32 7.69 -44.15
N MET A 448 -16.76 6.59 -44.77
CA MET A 448 -16.40 5.17 -44.61
C MET A 448 -16.93 4.30 -43.44
N LEU A 449 -17.89 3.43 -43.82
CA LEU A 449 -17.94 1.95 -43.65
C LEU A 449 -17.66 1.37 -42.25
N VAL A 450 -18.49 0.54 -41.58
CA VAL A 450 -19.70 -0.25 -41.88
C VAL A 450 -20.44 -0.42 -40.54
N ILE A 451 -21.74 -0.10 -40.50
CA ILE A 451 -22.60 -0.28 -39.33
C ILE A 451 -23.21 -1.69 -39.38
N TYR A 452 -22.83 -2.55 -38.45
CA TYR A 452 -23.67 -3.68 -38.05
C TYR A 452 -24.65 -3.20 -36.97
N LYS A 453 -25.93 -3.52 -37.18
CA LYS A 453 -27.07 -3.16 -36.32
C LYS A 453 -26.80 -3.45 -34.84
N CYS A 454 -26.75 -2.40 -34.03
CA CYS A 454 -27.18 -2.42 -32.64
C CYS A 454 -28.18 -1.28 -32.43
N ASN A 455 -29.48 -1.60 -32.53
CA ASN A 455 -30.51 -0.79 -31.90
C ASN A 455 -30.40 -1.07 -30.41
N PHE A 456 -29.90 -0.14 -29.58
CA PHE A 456 -30.37 0.10 -28.21
C PHE A 456 -29.57 1.26 -27.59
N LEU A 457 -30.32 2.19 -26.97
CA LEU A 457 -29.90 3.29 -26.09
C LEU A 457 -29.32 4.55 -26.76
N THR A 458 -30.23 5.47 -27.09
CA THR A 458 -29.97 6.88 -27.37
C THR A 458 -29.52 7.60 -26.09
N ALA A 459 -28.35 8.25 -26.09
CA ALA A 459 -28.13 9.41 -25.23
C ALA A 459 -28.90 10.58 -25.87
N THR A 460 -29.86 11.16 -25.17
CA THR A 460 -30.82 12.11 -25.76
C THR A 460 -30.46 13.58 -25.53
N ASP A 461 -29.47 13.91 -24.69
CA ASP A 461 -29.19 15.31 -24.32
C ASP A 461 -27.69 15.68 -24.28
N GLU A 462 -27.35 16.91 -24.69
CA GLU A 462 -26.00 17.51 -24.56
C GLU A 462 -25.50 17.50 -23.11
N GLU A 463 -26.40 17.55 -22.14
CA GLU A 463 -26.11 17.47 -20.70
C GLU A 463 -25.61 16.08 -20.29
N GLU A 464 -26.11 15.01 -20.91
CA GLU A 464 -25.62 13.64 -20.71
C GLU A 464 -24.20 13.47 -21.25
N LEU A 465 -23.93 14.03 -22.44
CA LEU A 465 -22.61 14.01 -23.06
C LEU A 465 -21.58 14.77 -22.20
N THR A 466 -21.96 15.95 -21.70
CA THR A 466 -21.12 16.79 -20.83
C THR A 466 -20.83 16.09 -19.49
N THR A 467 -21.84 15.43 -18.90
CA THR A 467 -21.69 14.64 -17.67
C THR A 467 -20.77 13.44 -17.89
N LEU A 468 -20.89 12.77 -19.04
CA LEU A 468 -20.02 11.67 -19.43
C LEU A 468 -18.57 12.15 -19.55
N GLU A 469 -18.33 13.23 -20.32
CA GLU A 469 -16.99 13.79 -20.52
C GLU A 469 -16.35 14.23 -19.20
N TYR A 470 -17.11 14.90 -18.32
CA TYR A 470 -16.60 15.38 -17.03
C TYR A 470 -16.28 14.25 -16.04
N ALA A 471 -17.10 13.20 -16.01
CA ALA A 471 -16.88 12.05 -15.13
C ALA A 471 -15.79 11.09 -15.65
N ILE A 472 -15.60 11.03 -16.96
CA ILE A 472 -14.71 10.08 -17.62
C ILE A 472 -13.29 10.63 -17.80
N CYS A 473 -13.10 11.93 -18.01
CA CYS A 473 -11.76 12.52 -18.16
C CYS A 473 -10.81 12.18 -16.98
N PRO A 474 -11.23 12.24 -15.71
CA PRO A 474 -10.42 11.78 -14.58
C PRO A 474 -10.14 10.28 -14.62
N CYS A 475 -11.09 9.47 -15.11
CA CYS A 475 -10.94 8.03 -15.22
C CYS A 475 -9.93 7.64 -16.30
N ILE A 476 -10.02 8.26 -17.50
CA ILE A 476 -9.03 8.12 -18.57
C ILE A 476 -7.66 8.58 -18.06
N ALA A 477 -7.57 9.73 -17.39
CA ALA A 477 -6.29 10.21 -16.86
C ALA A 477 -5.70 9.25 -15.81
N SER A 478 -6.52 8.65 -14.95
CA SER A 478 -6.06 7.69 -13.93
C SER A 478 -5.61 6.37 -14.55
N ILE A 479 -6.36 5.90 -15.54
CA ILE A 479 -6.05 4.70 -16.34
C ILE A 479 -4.74 4.91 -17.12
N SER A 480 -4.61 6.03 -17.85
CA SER A 480 -3.41 6.37 -18.63
C SER A 480 -2.17 6.58 -17.74
N ARG A 481 -2.31 7.16 -16.54
CA ARG A 481 -1.20 7.26 -15.59
C ARG A 481 -0.76 5.91 -15.06
N THR A 482 -1.72 5.03 -14.76
CA THR A 482 -1.43 3.67 -14.31
C THR A 482 -0.72 2.89 -15.42
N TRP A 483 -1.15 3.06 -16.66
CA TRP A 483 -0.53 2.53 -17.88
C TRP A 483 0.93 3.00 -18.05
N ALA A 484 1.15 4.32 -18.07
CA ALA A 484 2.48 4.91 -18.18
C ALA A 484 3.41 4.44 -17.05
N SER A 485 2.88 4.29 -15.83
CA SER A 485 3.65 3.80 -14.69
C SER A 485 4.18 2.38 -14.89
N LEU A 486 3.49 1.54 -15.67
CA LEU A 486 3.86 0.16 -15.96
C LEU A 486 4.88 0.03 -17.10
N HIS A 487 5.28 1.13 -17.76
CA HIS A 487 6.16 1.15 -18.94
C HIS A 487 5.64 0.24 -20.07
N ALA A 488 4.32 0.10 -20.17
CA ALA A 488 3.67 -0.79 -21.11
C ALA A 488 3.68 -0.27 -22.57
N GLU A 489 4.20 0.96 -22.78
CA GLU A 489 4.40 1.61 -24.08
C GLU A 489 5.70 1.19 -24.78
N GLU A 490 6.58 0.45 -24.11
CA GLU A 490 7.85 -0.03 -24.67
C GLU A 490 7.67 -1.48 -25.20
N PRO A 491 7.45 -1.66 -26.52
CA PRO A 491 7.18 -2.98 -27.10
C PRO A 491 8.34 -3.97 -26.94
N ASP A 492 9.57 -3.44 -26.84
CA ASP A 492 10.80 -4.25 -26.73
C ASP A 492 11.06 -4.74 -25.30
N THR A 493 10.56 -4.04 -24.27
CA THR A 493 10.82 -4.41 -22.87
C THR A 493 9.71 -5.29 -22.29
N ARG A 494 8.44 -5.12 -22.73
CA ARG A 494 7.29 -5.93 -22.26
C ARG A 494 6.28 -6.24 -23.37
N PRO A 495 6.58 -7.19 -24.27
CA PRO A 495 5.71 -7.52 -25.41
C PRO A 495 4.31 -7.99 -24.99
N GLU A 496 4.19 -8.67 -23.84
CA GLU A 496 2.92 -9.16 -23.26
C GLU A 496 1.90 -8.02 -23.01
N LEU A 497 2.38 -6.85 -22.53
CA LEU A 497 1.53 -5.69 -22.22
C LEU A 497 1.21 -4.86 -23.48
N SER A 498 2.14 -4.82 -24.43
CA SER A 498 1.97 -4.11 -25.70
C SER A 498 0.94 -4.79 -26.63
N ARG A 499 0.86 -6.13 -26.60
CA ARG A 499 -0.06 -6.92 -27.44
C ARG A 499 -1.53 -6.79 -27.05
N SER A 500 -1.82 -6.57 -25.77
CA SER A 500 -3.20 -6.36 -25.29
C SER A 500 -3.88 -5.10 -25.83
N ILE A 501 -3.13 -4.13 -26.38
CA ILE A 501 -3.64 -2.86 -26.92
C ILE A 501 -3.95 -2.92 -28.42
N GLN A 502 -3.33 -3.82 -29.19
CA GLN A 502 -3.49 -3.82 -30.66
C GLN A 502 -4.89 -4.26 -31.15
N GLY A 503 -5.83 -4.54 -30.26
CA GLY A 503 -7.17 -5.03 -30.59
C GLY A 503 -8.28 -4.06 -30.23
#